data_AF-A0A1D2RUM6-F1
#
_entry.id   AF-A0A1D2RUM6-F1
#
_cell.length_a   1.000
_cell.length_b   1.000
_cell.length_c   1.000
_cell.angle_alpha   90.00
_cell.angle_beta   90.00
_cell.angle_gamma   90.00
#
_symmetry.space_group_name_H-M   'P 1'
#
loop_
_entity.id
_entity.type
_entity.pdbx_description
1 polymer ?
#
loop_
_entity_poly.entity_id
_entity_poly.type
_entity_poly.pdbx_seq_one_letter_code
_entity_poly.pdbx_strand_id
1 'polypeptide(L)'
;MTRCPPLRRRALSTVLVALCALLPLAVAPARAQMHGELGGVRTFPEQARRGTLAVLSTVDAEIDGKPVRMAPGMRLFSPQNSLVMLHSVIGKQFTVNYRMEGSSGMLHTAWILTKAESDLPRAGAGAQTNLRFESDTNPR
;
A
#
# COMPACT_ATOMS: atom_id res chain seq x y z
N MET A 1 -48.21 65.79 10.48
CA MET A 1 -48.56 64.36 10.58
C MET A 1 -47.46 63.64 11.33
N THR A 2 -47.87 63.03 12.42
CA THR A 2 -47.13 62.21 13.39
C THR A 2 -46.24 61.15 12.72
N ARG A 3 -44.93 61.14 13.04
CA ARG A 3 -44.12 59.91 13.13
C ARG A 3 -43.10 59.99 14.28
N CYS A 4 -43.06 58.88 15.01
CA CYS A 4 -42.42 58.60 16.28
C CYS A 4 -40.88 58.39 16.22
N PRO A 5 -40.18 58.46 17.38
CA PRO A 5 -38.76 58.06 17.58
C PRO A 5 -38.66 56.49 17.68
N PRO A 6 -37.52 55.78 17.95
CA PRO A 6 -36.40 56.18 18.81
C PRO A 6 -34.99 55.54 18.59
N LEU A 7 -34.10 55.87 19.54
CA LEU A 7 -32.85 55.20 19.94
C LEU A 7 -31.56 55.57 19.17
N ARG A 8 -31.11 56.81 19.42
CA ARG A 8 -29.67 57.15 19.34
C ARG A 8 -28.91 56.44 20.45
N ARG A 9 -28.25 55.35 20.13
CA ARG A 9 -27.13 54.81 20.91
C ARG A 9 -25.98 55.83 20.83
N ARG A 10 -25.70 56.55 21.91
CA ARG A 10 -24.42 57.21 22.17
C ARG A 10 -23.87 56.55 23.43
N ALA A 11 -22.89 55.65 23.29
CA ALA A 11 -21.47 55.95 23.12
C ALA A 11 -20.80 56.16 24.47
N LEU A 12 -20.00 55.16 24.86
CA LEU A 12 -18.84 55.18 25.75
C LEU A 12 -18.05 53.93 25.28
N SER A 13 -17.09 53.98 24.33
CA SER A 13 -15.75 54.59 24.44
C SER A 13 -15.22 54.39 25.86
N THR A 14 -14.29 53.50 26.17
CA THR A 14 -13.16 52.89 25.45
C THR A 14 -12.57 51.83 26.39
N VAL A 15 -11.84 50.82 25.89
CA VAL A 15 -10.53 50.37 26.40
C VAL A 15 -10.22 48.96 25.85
N LEU A 16 -8.96 48.81 25.45
CA LEU A 16 -8.23 47.59 25.06
C LEU A 16 -8.42 47.05 23.64
N VAL A 17 -7.65 47.68 22.76
CA VAL A 17 -6.86 47.02 21.71
C VAL A 17 -6.24 45.70 22.22
N ALA A 18 -6.14 44.73 21.30
CA ALA A 18 -5.33 43.50 21.35
C ALA A 18 -6.05 42.21 21.76
N LEU A 19 -6.70 41.56 20.80
CA LEU A 19 -6.64 40.10 20.69
C LEU A 19 -6.84 39.62 19.24
N CYS A 20 -6.05 40.17 18.31
CA CYS A 20 -5.75 39.55 17.03
C CYS A 20 -4.44 38.76 17.20
N ALA A 21 -4.50 37.57 17.78
CA ALA A 21 -3.41 36.59 17.68
C ALA A 21 -3.91 35.22 18.16
N LEU A 22 -3.54 34.19 17.39
CA LEU A 22 -3.62 32.76 17.70
C LEU A 22 -4.91 32.05 17.29
N LEU A 23 -5.21 32.04 15.98
CA LEU A 23 -5.66 30.81 15.34
C LEU A 23 -4.43 29.94 15.07
N PRO A 24 -4.22 28.79 15.76
CA PRO A 24 -3.25 27.82 15.28
C PRO A 24 -3.81 27.17 14.03
N LEU A 25 -3.26 27.54 12.87
CA LEU A 25 -3.42 26.78 11.63
C LEU A 25 -2.73 25.42 11.86
N ALA A 26 -3.50 24.40 12.21
CA ALA A 26 -2.99 23.05 12.38
C ALA A 26 -2.57 22.50 11.01
N VAL A 27 -1.30 22.70 10.65
CA VAL A 27 -0.68 22.04 9.51
C VAL A 27 -0.58 20.57 9.85
N ALA A 28 -1.51 19.77 9.33
CA ALA A 28 -1.37 18.33 9.36
C ALA A 28 -0.10 17.97 8.56
N PRO A 29 0.83 17.17 9.12
CA PRO A 29 1.93 16.67 8.32
C PRO A 29 1.32 15.73 7.28
N ALA A 30 1.36 16.16 6.01
CA ALA A 30 1.12 15.26 4.90
C ALA A 30 2.20 14.18 4.95
N ARG A 31 1.83 13.01 5.47
CA ARG A 31 2.67 11.81 5.47
C ARG A 31 2.73 11.33 4.03
N ALA A 32 3.56 11.95 3.21
CA ALA A 32 4.01 11.38 1.96
C ALA A 32 4.85 10.15 2.33
N GLN A 33 4.18 8.99 2.47
CA GLN A 33 4.82 7.74 2.82
C GLN A 33 5.68 7.28 1.62
N MET A 34 6.91 7.78 1.54
CA MET A 34 7.97 7.13 0.77
C MET A 34 8.21 5.76 1.39
N HIS A 35 7.50 4.74 0.91
CA HIS A 35 7.85 3.35 1.18
C HIS A 35 9.03 3.00 0.29
N GLY A 36 10.23 3.04 0.85
CA GLY A 36 11.46 2.70 0.15
C GLY A 36 12.66 2.80 1.06
N GLU A 37 12.63 2.09 2.19
CA GLU A 37 13.82 1.94 3.03
C GLU A 37 14.86 1.10 2.27
N LEU A 38 15.99 1.71 1.93
CA LEU A 38 17.08 1.07 1.24
C LEU A 38 17.78 0.09 2.20
N GLY A 39 17.46 -1.20 2.09
CA GLY A 39 18.16 -2.28 2.79
C GLY A 39 17.41 -2.94 3.96
N GLY A 40 16.21 -2.47 4.30
CA GLY A 40 15.32 -3.09 5.28
C GLY A 40 14.26 -4.01 4.65
N VAL A 41 13.66 -4.89 5.46
CA VAL A 41 12.44 -5.60 5.07
C VAL A 41 11.35 -4.56 4.82
N ARG A 42 10.89 -4.44 3.57
CA ARG A 42 9.88 -3.43 3.25
C ARG A 42 8.53 -3.78 3.87
N THR A 43 7.79 -2.77 4.28
CA THR A 43 6.41 -2.94 4.75
C THR A 43 5.49 -3.18 3.56
N PHE A 44 4.76 -4.30 3.59
CA PHE A 44 3.74 -4.62 2.58
C PHE A 44 2.33 -4.32 3.12
N PRO A 45 1.40 -3.86 2.27
CA PRO A 45 0.00 -3.65 2.67
C PRO A 45 -0.62 -4.94 3.23
N GLU A 46 -1.53 -4.86 4.20
CA GLU A 46 -2.15 -6.04 4.84
C GLU A 46 -2.90 -6.95 3.84
N GLN A 47 -3.51 -6.36 2.82
CA GLN A 47 -4.22 -7.10 1.77
C GLN A 47 -3.30 -7.82 0.78
N ALA A 48 -1.97 -7.61 0.85
CA ALA A 48 -1.04 -8.31 -0.02
C ALA A 48 -0.93 -9.78 0.37
N ARG A 49 -1.08 -10.66 -0.63
CA ARG A 49 -0.95 -12.11 -0.50
C ARG A 49 0.35 -12.57 -1.12
N ARG A 50 0.92 -13.67 -0.62
CA ARG A 50 2.07 -14.33 -1.24
C ARG A 50 1.61 -15.28 -2.33
N GLY A 51 2.37 -15.36 -3.41
CA GLY A 51 2.24 -16.39 -4.43
C GLY A 51 3.41 -16.38 -5.40
N THR A 52 3.35 -17.27 -6.38
CA THR A 52 4.32 -17.37 -7.47
C THR A 52 3.71 -16.80 -8.74
N LEU A 53 4.24 -15.68 -9.22
CA LEU A 53 3.76 -14.99 -10.41
C LEU A 53 4.56 -15.42 -11.64
N ALA A 54 3.88 -15.97 -12.65
CA ALA A 54 4.41 -16.15 -13.99
C ALA A 54 3.76 -15.14 -14.94
N VAL A 55 4.58 -14.35 -15.65
CA VAL A 55 4.07 -13.33 -16.58
C VAL A 55 3.94 -13.97 -17.97
N LEU A 56 2.72 -14.10 -18.49
CA LEU A 56 2.47 -14.72 -19.80
C LEU A 56 2.43 -13.68 -20.93
N SER A 57 1.80 -12.54 -20.66
CA SER A 57 1.70 -11.40 -21.58
C SER A 57 1.69 -10.10 -20.78
N THR A 58 1.36 -8.97 -21.42
CA THR A 58 1.19 -7.68 -20.72
C THR A 58 -0.17 -7.55 -20.03
N VAL A 59 -1.10 -8.45 -20.32
CA VAL A 59 -2.47 -8.43 -19.79
C VAL A 59 -2.83 -9.73 -19.06
N ASP A 60 -2.12 -10.83 -19.32
CA ASP A 60 -2.37 -12.14 -18.72
C ASP A 60 -1.14 -12.64 -17.95
N ALA A 61 -1.40 -13.25 -16.80
CA ALA A 61 -0.39 -13.85 -15.94
C ALA A 61 -0.96 -15.10 -15.26
N GLU A 62 -0.12 -15.82 -14.52
CA GLU A 62 -0.54 -16.89 -13.64
C GLU A 62 -0.03 -16.64 -12.23
N ILE A 63 -0.87 -16.91 -11.23
CA ILE A 63 -0.48 -16.92 -9.82
C ILE A 63 -0.68 -18.33 -9.28
N ASP A 64 0.40 -18.94 -8.78
CA ASP A 64 0.40 -20.32 -8.28
C ASP A 64 -0.18 -21.32 -9.30
N GLY A 65 0.14 -21.10 -10.58
CA GLY A 65 -0.36 -21.91 -11.71
C GLY A 65 -1.82 -21.66 -12.10
N LYS A 66 -2.49 -20.67 -11.50
CA LYS A 66 -3.87 -20.28 -11.87
C LYS A 66 -3.84 -19.04 -12.77
N PRO A 67 -4.53 -19.07 -13.93
CA PRO A 67 -4.58 -17.91 -14.81
C PRO A 67 -5.28 -16.73 -14.14
N VAL A 68 -4.70 -15.55 -14.27
CA VAL A 68 -5.20 -14.29 -13.73
C VAL A 68 -5.01 -13.16 -14.73
N ARG A 69 -5.95 -12.23 -14.77
CA ARG A 69 -5.85 -11.04 -15.61
C ARG A 69 -5.20 -9.90 -14.86
N MET A 70 -4.31 -9.18 -15.53
CA MET A 70 -3.66 -7.99 -15.01
C MET A 70 -4.51 -6.76 -15.26
N ALA A 71 -4.55 -5.87 -14.26
CA ALA A 71 -5.25 -4.60 -14.36
C ALA A 71 -4.54 -3.67 -15.35
N PRO A 72 -5.28 -2.79 -16.04
CA PRO A 72 -4.66 -1.73 -16.82
C PRO A 72 -3.81 -0.84 -15.89
N GLY A 73 -2.51 -0.77 -16.16
CA GLY A 73 -1.56 -0.05 -15.30
C GLY A 73 -0.93 -0.87 -14.17
N MET A 74 -0.98 -2.21 -14.25
CA MET A 74 -0.29 -3.12 -13.34
C MET A 74 1.18 -2.70 -13.10
N ARG A 75 1.58 -2.64 -11.82
CA ARG A 75 2.93 -2.28 -11.37
C ARG A 75 3.64 -3.50 -10.78
N LEU A 76 4.78 -3.84 -11.37
CA LEU A 76 5.70 -4.84 -10.84
C LEU A 76 6.90 -4.13 -10.21
N PHE A 77 7.19 -4.40 -8.94
CA PHE A 77 8.33 -3.84 -8.23
C PHE A 77 9.43 -4.87 -8.05
N SER A 78 10.67 -4.45 -8.28
CA SER A 78 11.87 -5.25 -8.03
C SER A 78 12.12 -5.42 -6.52
N PRO A 79 13.07 -6.28 -6.13
CA PRO A 79 13.53 -6.36 -4.74
C PRO A 79 14.01 -5.01 -4.17
N GLN A 80 14.60 -4.16 -5.03
CA GLN A 80 15.04 -2.80 -4.71
C GLN A 80 13.89 -1.77 -4.80
N ASN A 81 12.64 -2.23 -4.81
CA ASN A 81 11.44 -1.40 -4.92
C ASN A 81 11.40 -0.48 -6.17
N SER A 82 12.10 -0.86 -7.23
CA SER A 82 12.11 -0.14 -8.51
C SER A 82 11.05 -0.72 -9.44
N LEU A 83 10.43 0.10 -10.29
CA LEU A 83 9.43 -0.38 -11.23
C LEU A 83 10.10 -1.21 -12.33
N VAL A 84 9.64 -2.45 -12.49
CA VAL A 84 10.10 -3.39 -13.51
C VAL A 84 9.18 -3.31 -14.71
N MET A 85 9.76 -3.21 -15.89
CA MET A 85 9.02 -3.20 -17.15
C MET A 85 8.48 -4.61 -17.44
N LEU A 86 7.14 -4.78 -17.44
CA LEU A 86 6.49 -6.09 -17.63
C LEU A 86 6.98 -6.84 -18.89
N HIS A 87 7.16 -6.13 -20.00
CA HIS A 87 7.64 -6.71 -21.26
C HIS A 87 9.00 -7.42 -21.14
N SER A 88 9.87 -6.97 -20.24
CA SER A 88 11.21 -7.55 -20.05
C SER A 88 11.22 -8.87 -19.28
N VAL A 89 10.10 -9.22 -18.65
CA VAL A 89 9.97 -10.37 -17.76
C VAL A 89 8.88 -11.36 -18.19
N ILE A 90 8.37 -11.21 -19.41
CA ILE A 90 7.46 -12.18 -20.02
C ILE A 90 8.17 -13.55 -20.10
N GLY A 91 7.46 -14.62 -19.75
CA GLY A 91 7.97 -15.99 -19.67
C GLY A 91 8.80 -16.29 -18.42
N LYS A 92 8.93 -15.33 -17.49
CA LYS A 92 9.66 -15.54 -16.23
C LYS A 92 8.69 -15.72 -15.06
N GLN A 93 9.18 -16.45 -14.07
CA GLN A 93 8.46 -16.73 -12.84
C GLN A 93 9.19 -16.12 -11.63
N PHE A 94 8.44 -15.50 -10.73
CA PHE A 94 8.97 -14.85 -9.53
C PHE A 94 8.11 -15.19 -8.32
N THR A 95 8.75 -15.37 -7.16
CA THR A 95 8.04 -15.33 -5.89
C THR A 95 7.70 -13.88 -5.56
N VAL A 96 6.41 -13.59 -5.41
CA VAL A 96 5.92 -12.23 -5.21
C VAL A 96 4.98 -12.13 -4.03
N ASN A 97 4.90 -10.92 -3.47
CA ASN A 97 3.66 -10.48 -2.84
C ASN A 97 2.82 -9.76 -3.89
N TYR A 98 1.51 -9.99 -3.89
CA TYR A 98 0.61 -9.39 -4.87
C TYR A 98 -0.67 -8.87 -4.22
N ARG A 99 -1.29 -7.89 -4.87
CA ARG A 99 -2.56 -7.31 -4.48
C ARG A 99 -3.51 -7.33 -5.68
N MET A 100 -4.69 -7.89 -5.43
CA MET A 100 -5.81 -7.87 -6.36
C MET A 100 -6.63 -6.60 -6.15
N GLU A 101 -7.20 -6.08 -7.22
CA GLU A 101 -8.20 -5.01 -7.15
C GLU A 101 -9.52 -5.58 -6.62
N GLY A 102 -10.12 -4.94 -5.61
CA GLY A 102 -11.36 -5.42 -5.00
C GLY A 102 -12.59 -5.33 -5.93
N SER A 103 -12.61 -4.37 -6.85
CA SER A 103 -13.72 -4.14 -7.78
C SER A 103 -13.69 -5.08 -8.98
N SER A 104 -12.54 -5.18 -9.66
CA SER A 104 -12.42 -5.96 -10.90
C SER A 104 -11.93 -7.39 -10.69
N GLY A 105 -11.31 -7.68 -9.54
CA GLY A 105 -10.62 -8.95 -9.31
C GLY A 105 -9.36 -9.13 -10.18
N MET A 106 -8.81 -8.06 -10.75
CA MET A 106 -7.58 -8.12 -11.55
C MET A 106 -6.33 -7.89 -10.69
N LEU A 107 -5.18 -8.41 -11.15
CA LEU A 107 -3.89 -8.18 -10.52
C LEU A 107 -3.44 -6.73 -10.73
N HIS A 108 -3.37 -5.95 -9.64
CA HIS A 108 -3.07 -4.51 -9.71
C HIS A 108 -1.61 -4.18 -9.35
N THR A 109 -1.01 -4.90 -8.40
CA THR A 109 0.36 -4.65 -7.97
C THR A 109 1.03 -5.92 -7.49
N ALA A 110 2.30 -6.10 -7.83
CA ALA A 110 3.14 -7.17 -7.31
C ALA A 110 4.54 -6.67 -6.97
N TRP A 111 5.14 -7.29 -5.96
CA TRP A 111 6.47 -7.02 -5.47
C TRP A 111 7.28 -8.31 -5.50
N ILE A 112 8.36 -8.31 -6.29
CA ILE A 112 9.33 -9.40 -6.33
C ILE A 112 10.11 -9.39 -5.03
N LEU A 113 10.22 -10.57 -4.42
CA LEU A 113 10.75 -10.73 -3.10
C LEU A 113 12.22 -11.13 -3.14
N THR A 114 12.96 -10.68 -2.12
CA THR A 114 14.21 -11.32 -1.75
C THR A 114 13.95 -12.62 -0.97
N LYS A 115 14.99 -13.45 -0.83
CA LYS A 115 14.93 -14.66 -0.01
C LYS A 115 14.57 -14.35 1.45
N ALA A 116 15.20 -13.33 2.04
CA ALA A 116 14.90 -12.90 3.40
C ALA A 116 13.44 -12.45 3.57
N GLU A 117 12.86 -11.81 2.55
CA GLU A 117 11.45 -11.41 2.57
C GLU A 117 10.49 -12.59 2.35
N SER A 118 10.87 -13.63 1.60
CA SER A 118 10.03 -14.80 1.37
C SER A 118 9.89 -15.68 2.62
N ASP A 119 10.89 -15.67 3.49
CA ASP A 119 10.90 -16.44 4.75
C ASP A 119 9.93 -15.88 5.80
N LEU A 120 9.50 -14.63 5.64
CA LEU A 120 8.52 -14.02 6.52
C LEU A 120 7.12 -14.62 6.30
N PRO A 121 6.41 -14.98 7.38
CA PRO A 121 5.09 -15.57 7.29
C PRO A 121 4.10 -14.57 6.67
N ARG A 122 3.33 -15.04 5.69
CA ARG A 122 2.33 -14.22 4.98
C ARG A 122 1.16 -15.07 4.54
N ALA A 123 -0.04 -14.50 4.53
CA ALA A 123 -1.22 -15.15 3.96
C ALA A 123 -0.98 -15.51 2.47
N GLY A 124 -1.22 -16.78 2.11
CA GLY A 124 -0.95 -17.31 0.78
C GLY A 124 0.45 -17.90 0.60
N ALA A 125 1.36 -17.73 1.56
CA ALA A 125 2.58 -18.53 1.59
C ALA A 125 2.11 -19.94 1.95
N GLY A 126 1.95 -20.81 0.93
CA GLY A 126 1.70 -22.22 1.16
C GLY A 126 2.68 -22.69 2.22
N ALA A 127 2.20 -23.40 3.24
CA ALA A 127 2.98 -23.78 4.40
C ALA A 127 4.19 -24.63 3.97
N GLN A 128 5.28 -23.97 3.60
CA GLN A 128 6.60 -24.54 3.50
C GLN A 128 7.15 -24.57 4.93
N THR A 129 6.45 -25.29 5.80
CA THR A 129 6.98 -25.62 7.11
C THR A 129 8.14 -26.58 6.86
N ASN A 130 9.37 -26.08 7.00
CA ASN A 130 10.61 -26.88 7.04
C ASN A 130 10.66 -27.77 8.31
N LEU A 131 9.53 -28.33 8.72
CA LEU A 131 9.40 -29.23 9.86
C LEU A 131 9.72 -30.63 9.34
N ARG A 132 10.97 -31.05 9.53
CA ARG A 132 11.37 -32.45 9.39
C ARG A 132 10.98 -33.16 10.67
N PHE A 133 10.02 -34.09 10.61
CA PHE A 133 9.63 -34.89 11.77
C PHE A 133 10.56 -36.11 11.89
N GLU A 134 11.09 -36.40 13.08
CA GLU A 134 12.06 -37.49 13.29
C GLU A 134 11.53 -38.88 12.89
N SER A 135 10.21 -39.08 12.86
CA SER A 135 9.59 -40.34 12.45
C SER A 135 9.82 -40.73 10.99
N ASP A 136 10.23 -39.78 10.13
CA ASP A 136 10.52 -40.03 8.71
C ASP A 136 11.90 -40.68 8.48
N THR A 137 12.70 -40.87 9.53
CA THR A 137 14.06 -41.43 9.44
C THR A 137 14.15 -42.90 9.87
N ASN A 138 13.03 -43.62 9.99
CA ASN A 138 13.07 -45.04 10.37
C ASN A 138 12.64 -45.97 9.23
N PRO A 139 13.58 -46.51 8.43
CA PRO A 139 13.30 -47.67 7.60
C PRO A 139 13.24 -48.91 8.52
N ARG A 140 12.06 -49.51 8.64
CA ARG A 140 11.93 -50.91 9.05
C ARG A 140 12.00 -51.82 7.84
#